data_AF-A0A6M4IZC0-F1
#
_entry.id   AF-A0A6M4IZC0-F1
#
_cell.length_a   1.000
_cell.length_b   1.000
_cell.length_c   1.000
_cell.angle_alpha   90.00
_cell.angle_beta   90.00
_cell.angle_gamma   90.00
#
_symmetry.space_group_name_H-M   'P 1'
#
loop_
_entity.id
_entity.type
_entity.pdbx_description
1 polymer ?
#
loop_
_entity_poly.entity_id
_entity_poly.type
_entity_poly.pdbx_seq_one_letter_code
_entity_poly.pdbx_strand_id
1 'polypeptide(L)'
;MRHAFRYAGGFEKNFPKLTSATTSFEGSDGQQHEYAPWPEAVNGLRISFMEKAGKKFVAVRIADDTSDVVLHNDMVLVPGEHFGFGVHLHGTPTVVEDNIAIMKLLEDVTKKNVAHSDELLQIRARFKAANTKH
;
A
#
# COMPACT_ATOMS: atom_id res chain seq x y z
N MET A 1 -7.44 13.86 -0.30
CA MET A 1 -5.96 13.76 -0.40
C MET A 1 -5.66 12.91 -1.62
N ARG A 2 -4.42 12.94 -2.14
CA ARG A 2 -4.00 12.06 -3.25
C ARG A 2 -3.10 10.97 -2.70
N HIS A 3 -3.60 9.74 -2.81
CA HIS A 3 -2.92 8.52 -2.42
C HIS A 3 -2.30 7.85 -3.63
N ALA A 4 -1.33 6.96 -3.43
CA ALA A 4 -0.82 6.15 -4.53
C ALA A 4 -0.63 4.69 -4.14
N PHE A 5 -0.96 3.81 -5.09
CA PHE A 5 -0.61 2.40 -5.07
C PHE A 5 0.56 2.16 -6.02
N ARG A 6 1.57 1.41 -5.59
CA ARG A 6 2.73 1.05 -6.42
C ARG A 6 3.01 -0.44 -6.37
N TYR A 7 3.26 -1.02 -7.53
CA TYR A 7 3.63 -2.42 -7.64
C TYR A 7 5.04 -2.70 -7.06
N ALA A 8 5.15 -3.77 -6.29
CA ALA A 8 6.38 -4.21 -5.62
C ALA A 8 6.75 -5.66 -5.92
N GLY A 9 6.26 -6.21 -7.03
CA GLY A 9 6.63 -7.55 -7.51
C GLY A 9 5.69 -8.69 -7.10
N GLY A 10 6.12 -9.91 -7.39
CA GLY A 10 5.42 -11.14 -6.98
C GLY A 10 5.60 -11.42 -5.48
N PHE A 11 4.50 -11.73 -4.79
CA PHE A 11 4.44 -11.83 -3.34
C PHE A 11 5.39 -12.90 -2.77
N GLU A 12 5.35 -14.11 -3.31
CA GLU A 12 6.01 -15.28 -2.75
C GLU A 12 7.54 -15.14 -2.73
N LYS A 13 8.10 -14.43 -3.72
CA LYS A 13 9.54 -14.18 -3.83
C LYS A 13 10.02 -12.98 -3.00
N ASN A 14 9.18 -11.95 -2.89
CA ASN A 14 9.60 -10.63 -2.45
C ASN A 14 9.17 -10.28 -1.03
N PHE A 15 7.98 -10.71 -0.59
CA PHE A 15 7.44 -10.35 0.73
C PHE A 15 8.32 -10.82 1.90
N PRO A 16 8.89 -12.04 1.91
CA PRO A 16 9.77 -12.48 3.01
C PRO A 16 11.06 -11.67 3.17
N LYS A 17 11.45 -10.91 2.14
CA LYS A 17 12.66 -10.07 2.11
C LYS A 17 12.33 -8.58 2.22
N LEU A 18 11.05 -8.22 2.31
CA LEU A 18 10.60 -6.83 2.27
C LEU A 18 10.95 -6.13 3.59
N THR A 19 11.58 -4.97 3.47
CA THR A 19 11.90 -4.08 4.58
C THR A 19 11.49 -2.65 4.22
N SER A 20 11.53 -1.74 5.19
CA SER A 20 11.35 -0.31 4.93
C SER A 20 12.48 0.28 4.06
N ALA A 21 13.65 -0.35 4.01
CA ALA A 21 14.77 0.07 3.16
C ALA A 21 14.67 -0.47 1.71
N THR A 22 13.78 -1.44 1.45
CA THR A 22 13.67 -2.05 0.12
C THR A 22 13.15 -1.05 -0.91
N THR A 23 13.85 -0.93 -2.04
CA THR A 23 13.51 -0.06 -3.18
C THR A 23 13.37 -0.80 -4.51
N SER A 24 13.55 -2.11 -4.51
CA SER A 24 13.51 -2.96 -5.71
C SER A 24 12.78 -4.29 -5.42
N PHE A 25 12.52 -5.07 -6.47
CA PHE A 25 11.98 -6.43 -6.36
C PHE A 25 12.59 -7.36 -7.40
N GLU A 26 12.58 -8.67 -7.11
CA GLU A 26 12.88 -9.70 -8.09
C GLU A 26 11.67 -9.98 -8.99
N GLY A 27 11.87 -9.83 -10.30
CA GLY A 27 10.87 -10.09 -11.32
C GLY A 27 10.65 -11.58 -11.62
N SER A 28 9.67 -11.86 -12.47
CA SER A 28 9.46 -13.22 -13.00
C SER A 28 10.60 -13.70 -13.91
N ASP A 29 11.34 -12.76 -14.50
CA ASP A 29 12.56 -12.98 -15.27
C ASP A 29 13.80 -13.28 -14.40
N GLY A 30 13.66 -13.24 -13.06
CA GLY A 30 14.73 -13.44 -12.11
C GLY A 30 15.67 -12.23 -11.95
N GLN A 31 15.40 -11.11 -12.62
CA GLN A 31 16.19 -9.90 -12.51
C GLN A 31 15.67 -8.99 -11.40
N GLN A 32 16.52 -8.07 -10.92
CA GLN A 32 16.10 -7.01 -10.00
C GLN A 32 15.53 -5.83 -10.78
N HIS A 33 14.38 -5.35 -10.36
CA HIS A 33 13.68 -4.19 -10.92
C HIS A 33 13.49 -3.14 -9.84
N GLU A 34 13.92 -1.91 -10.10
CA GLU A 34 13.65 -0.79 -9.21
C GLU A 34 12.14 -0.49 -9.14
N TYR A 35 11.67 -0.07 -7.98
CA TYR A 35 10.32 0.43 -7.83
C TYR A 35 10.12 1.69 -8.68
N ALA A 36 8.96 1.78 -9.32
CA ALA A 36 8.55 3.03 -9.94
C ALA A 36 8.58 4.19 -8.90
N PRO A 37 8.96 5.41 -9.30
CA PRO A 37 8.91 6.55 -8.42
C PRO A 37 7.45 6.84 -8.02
N TRP A 38 7.24 7.38 -6.83
CA TRP A 38 5.91 7.87 -6.45
C TRP A 38 5.53 9.06 -7.34
N PRO A 39 4.26 9.19 -7.77
CA PRO A 39 3.81 10.38 -8.50
C PRO A 39 3.96 11.64 -7.65
N GLU A 40 4.42 12.75 -8.25
CA GLU A 40 4.68 14.02 -7.56
C GLU A 40 3.45 14.62 -6.87
N ALA A 41 2.26 14.35 -7.40
CA ALA A 41 1.00 14.88 -6.89
C ALA A 41 0.53 14.20 -5.58
N VAL A 42 1.21 13.14 -5.13
CA VAL A 42 0.83 12.38 -3.92
C VAL A 42 1.14 13.19 -2.67
N ASN A 43 0.10 13.45 -1.87
CA ASN A 43 0.18 14.16 -0.60
C ASN A 43 -0.58 13.43 0.52
N GLY A 44 -0.80 12.13 0.34
CA GLY A 44 -1.41 11.23 1.31
C GLY A 44 -0.62 9.93 1.40
N LEU A 45 -1.32 8.86 1.76
CA LEU A 45 -0.71 7.54 1.88
C LEU A 45 -0.10 7.01 0.58
N ARG A 46 1.04 6.34 0.74
CA ARG A 46 1.78 5.58 -0.25
C ARG A 46 1.68 4.09 0.10
N ILE A 47 1.04 3.31 -0.76
CA ILE A 47 0.75 1.90 -0.54
C ILE A 47 1.54 1.08 -1.56
N SER A 48 2.42 0.21 -1.10
CA SER A 48 3.03 -0.79 -1.99
C SER A 48 2.21 -2.06 -1.97
N PHE A 49 1.97 -2.64 -3.15
CA PHE A 49 1.23 -3.87 -3.32
C PHE A 49 2.01 -4.89 -4.14
N MET A 50 1.76 -6.16 -3.87
CA MET A 50 2.36 -7.30 -4.58
C MET A 50 1.26 -8.17 -5.21
N GLU A 51 1.64 -8.97 -6.21
CA GLU A 51 0.75 -9.95 -6.83
C GLU A 51 0.99 -11.35 -6.26
N LYS A 52 -0.05 -11.99 -5.77
CA LYS A 52 -0.09 -13.42 -5.44
C LYS A 52 -0.58 -14.24 -6.63
N ALA A 53 -0.28 -15.53 -6.59
CA ALA A 53 -0.85 -16.49 -7.54
C ALA A 53 -2.38 -16.33 -7.69
N GLY A 54 -2.87 -16.43 -8.93
CA GLY A 54 -4.29 -16.25 -9.25
C GLY A 54 -4.74 -14.79 -9.42
N LYS A 55 -3.82 -13.87 -9.78
CA LYS A 55 -4.08 -12.44 -10.03
C LYS A 55 -4.71 -11.70 -8.85
N LYS A 56 -4.28 -12.05 -7.63
CA LYS A 56 -4.73 -11.39 -6.40
C LYS A 56 -3.69 -10.36 -5.96
N PHE A 57 -4.09 -9.11 -5.88
CA PHE A 57 -3.22 -8.06 -5.36
C PHE A 57 -3.36 -7.95 -3.84
N VAL A 58 -2.23 -7.77 -3.16
CA VAL A 58 -2.18 -7.60 -1.72
C VAL A 58 -1.35 -6.38 -1.34
N ALA A 59 -1.83 -5.53 -0.43
CA ALA A 59 -1.02 -4.50 0.20
C ALA A 59 -0.03 -5.16 1.15
N VAL A 60 1.20 -4.65 1.15
CA VAL A 60 2.33 -5.19 1.92
C VAL A 60 3.11 -4.13 2.69
N ARG A 61 2.94 -2.86 2.33
CA ARG A 61 3.62 -1.73 2.99
C ARG A 61 2.78 -0.46 2.84
N ILE A 62 2.67 0.31 3.91
CA ILE A 62 1.92 1.57 3.96
C ILE A 62 2.81 2.64 4.58
N ALA A 63 2.95 3.76 3.89
CA ALA A 63 3.72 4.90 4.37
C ALA A 63 2.89 6.19 4.29
N ASP A 64 3.09 7.08 5.26
CA ASP A 64 2.79 8.51 5.16
C ASP A 64 4.11 9.30 5.21
N ASP A 65 4.08 10.60 5.46
CA ASP A 65 5.31 11.41 5.54
C ASP A 65 6.11 11.23 6.83
N THR A 66 5.56 10.51 7.81
CA THR A 66 6.16 10.34 9.15
C THR A 66 6.56 8.89 9.42
N SER A 67 5.81 7.92 8.90
CA SER A 67 5.96 6.50 9.21
C SER A 67 5.95 5.67 7.93
N ASP A 68 6.67 4.56 7.98
CA ASP A 68 6.79 3.61 6.88
C ASP A 68 6.73 2.18 7.41
N VAL A 69 5.57 1.55 7.24
CA VAL A 69 5.24 0.29 7.91
C VAL A 69 5.17 -0.83 6.87
N VAL A 70 6.09 -1.79 6.99
CA VAL A 70 5.94 -3.09 6.33
C VAL A 70 4.93 -3.91 7.13
N LEU A 71 3.91 -4.43 6.45
CA LEU A 71 2.87 -5.21 7.10
C LEU A 71 3.41 -6.58 7.48
N HIS A 72 3.05 -7.06 8.68
CA HIS A 72 3.36 -8.42 9.10
C HIS A 72 2.49 -9.45 8.37
N ASN A 73 1.20 -9.12 8.24
CA ASN A 73 0.21 -9.85 7.48
C ASN A 73 -0.25 -8.99 6.30
N ASP A 74 -0.06 -9.49 5.08
CA ASP A 74 -0.51 -8.84 3.85
C ASP A 74 -2.03 -8.61 3.85
N MET A 75 -2.54 -7.65 3.09
CA MET A 75 -3.98 -7.42 2.95
C MET A 75 -4.43 -7.57 1.51
N VAL A 76 -5.39 -8.48 1.24
CA VAL A 76 -6.01 -8.58 -0.09
C VAL A 76 -6.70 -7.27 -0.45
N LEU A 77 -6.34 -6.71 -1.60
CA LEU A 77 -6.92 -5.49 -2.13
C LEU A 77 -8.21 -5.82 -2.89
N VAL A 78 -9.31 -5.22 -2.44
CA VAL A 78 -10.64 -5.43 -3.02
C VAL A 78 -11.04 -4.16 -3.79
N PRO A 79 -11.30 -4.26 -5.11
CA PRO A 79 -11.81 -3.14 -5.90
C PRO A 79 -13.10 -2.56 -5.31
N GLY A 80 -13.28 -1.25 -5.36
CA GLY A 80 -14.42 -0.56 -4.74
C GLY A 80 -14.25 -0.32 -3.23
N GLU A 81 -13.64 -1.25 -2.49
CA GLU A 81 -13.48 -1.12 -1.04
C GLU A 81 -12.17 -0.44 -0.63
N HIS A 82 -11.05 -0.78 -1.27
CA HIS A 82 -9.72 -0.34 -0.79
C HIS A 82 -9.09 0.78 -1.63
N PHE A 83 -9.58 0.98 -2.86
CA PHE A 83 -9.01 1.96 -3.79
C PHE A 83 -10.06 2.59 -4.73
N GLY A 84 -11.34 2.50 -4.37
CA GLY A 84 -12.46 3.10 -5.12
C GLY A 84 -12.96 2.25 -6.30
N PHE A 85 -14.13 2.61 -6.82
CA PHE A 85 -14.75 1.94 -7.98
C PHE A 85 -14.10 2.39 -9.29
N GLY A 86 -13.98 1.47 -10.26
CA GLY A 86 -13.44 1.76 -11.59
C GLY A 86 -11.90 1.97 -11.64
N VAL A 87 -11.24 2.00 -10.50
CA VAL A 87 -9.78 2.07 -10.41
C VAL A 87 -9.18 0.69 -10.66
N HIS A 88 -8.06 0.65 -11.39
CA HIS A 88 -7.35 -0.58 -11.73
C HIS A 88 -5.88 -0.46 -11.29
N LEU A 89 -5.34 -1.54 -10.72
CA LEU A 89 -3.95 -1.61 -10.30
C LEU A 89 -3.08 -2.18 -11.42
N HIS A 90 -1.93 -1.57 -11.65
CA HIS A 90 -1.00 -1.91 -12.73
C HIS A 90 0.46 -1.82 -12.25
N GLY A 91 1.41 -2.20 -13.11
CA GLY A 91 2.84 -2.07 -12.83
C GLY A 91 3.30 -0.62 -12.63
N THR A 92 2.57 0.36 -13.18
CA THR A 92 2.78 1.78 -12.93
C THR A 92 1.97 2.26 -11.71
N PRO A 93 2.45 3.26 -10.95
CA PRO A 93 1.72 3.76 -9.80
C PRO A 93 0.34 4.31 -10.18
N THR A 94 -0.68 3.95 -9.39
CA THR A 94 -2.07 4.41 -9.55
C THR A 94 -2.40 5.43 -8.47
N VAL A 95 -2.83 6.63 -8.86
CA VAL A 95 -3.28 7.67 -7.93
C VAL A 95 -4.76 7.46 -7.57
N VAL A 96 -5.09 7.59 -6.29
CA VAL A 96 -6.45 7.43 -5.74
C VAL A 96 -6.79 8.62 -4.84
N GLU A 97 -7.94 9.25 -5.08
CA GLU A 97 -8.41 10.38 -4.27
C GLU A 97 -9.55 10.02 -3.31
N ASP A 98 -10.00 8.76 -3.34
CA ASP A 98 -11.08 8.26 -2.49
C ASP A 98 -10.60 8.00 -1.05
N ASN A 99 -10.73 9.02 -0.20
CA ASN A 99 -10.36 8.93 1.21
C ASN A 99 -11.19 7.87 1.98
N ILE A 100 -12.42 7.55 1.55
CA ILE A 100 -13.27 6.56 2.24
C ILE A 100 -12.70 5.17 2.02
N ALA A 101 -12.34 4.84 0.77
CA ALA A 101 -11.71 3.57 0.44
C ALA A 101 -10.35 3.39 1.14
N ILE A 102 -9.56 4.46 1.23
CA ILE A 102 -8.27 4.43 1.94
C ILE A 102 -8.44 4.27 3.45
N MET A 103 -9.46 4.90 4.04
CA MET A 103 -9.80 4.68 5.45
C MET A 103 -10.18 3.21 5.68
N LYS A 104 -11.01 2.64 4.82
CA LYS A 104 -11.41 1.23 4.90
C LYS A 104 -10.19 0.29 4.82
N LEU A 105 -9.27 0.52 3.88
CA LEU A 105 -8.01 -0.22 3.78
C LEU A 105 -7.20 -0.16 5.07
N LEU A 106 -7.01 1.04 5.65
CA LEU A 106 -6.27 1.20 6.90
C LEU A 106 -6.92 0.43 8.06
N GLU A 107 -8.25 0.44 8.16
CA GLU A 107 -8.96 -0.28 9.22
C GLU A 107 -8.77 -1.78 9.10
N ASP A 108 -8.89 -2.32 7.90
CA ASP A 108 -8.78 -3.75 7.70
C ASP A 108 -7.32 -4.22 7.84
N VAL A 109 -6.36 -3.44 7.36
CA VAL A 109 -4.92 -3.71 7.56
C VAL A 109 -4.57 -3.71 9.04
N THR A 110 -5.09 -2.72 9.79
CA THR A 110 -4.90 -2.64 11.26
C THR A 110 -5.48 -3.87 11.95
N LYS A 111 -6.71 -4.28 11.60
CA LYS A 111 -7.34 -5.48 12.19
C LYS A 111 -6.53 -6.75 11.90
N LYS A 112 -6.03 -6.90 10.67
CA LYS A 112 -5.24 -8.07 10.27
C LYS A 112 -3.82 -8.06 10.88
N ASN A 113 -3.34 -6.90 11.30
CA ASN A 113 -2.03 -6.70 11.93
C ASN A 113 -2.15 -6.28 13.40
N VAL A 114 -3.18 -6.74 14.13
CA VAL A 114 -3.50 -6.24 15.48
C VAL A 114 -2.32 -6.29 16.46
N ALA A 115 -1.50 -7.35 16.42
CA ALA A 115 -0.32 -7.52 17.26
C ALA A 115 0.85 -6.56 16.92
N HIS A 116 0.78 -5.90 15.77
CA HIS A 116 1.81 -4.98 15.23
C HIS A 116 1.16 -3.68 14.73
N SER A 117 0.08 -3.24 15.40
CA SER A 117 -0.81 -2.20 14.88
C SER A 117 -0.47 -0.78 15.32
N ASP A 118 0.45 -0.58 16.25
CA ASP A 118 0.70 0.74 16.87
C ASP A 118 1.02 1.83 15.83
N GLU A 119 1.96 1.58 14.93
CA GLU A 119 2.31 2.54 13.87
C GLU A 119 1.17 2.73 12.85
N LEU A 120 0.42 1.67 12.53
CA LEU A 120 -0.76 1.75 11.66
C LEU A 120 -1.88 2.60 12.28
N LEU A 121 -2.06 2.50 13.60
CA LEU A 121 -3.01 3.32 14.36
C LEU A 121 -2.57 4.79 14.36
N GLN A 122 -1.26 5.07 14.45
CA GLN A 122 -0.73 6.43 14.34
C GLN A 122 -0.92 7.02 12.93
N ILE A 123 -0.64 6.26 11.87
CA ILE A 123 -0.93 6.65 10.48
C ILE A 123 -2.43 6.96 10.34
N ARG A 124 -3.30 6.08 10.85
CA ARG A 124 -4.76 6.28 10.84
C ARG A 124 -5.19 7.55 11.57
N ALA A 125 -4.61 7.86 12.72
CA ALA A 125 -4.92 9.07 13.47
C ALA A 125 -4.54 10.34 12.67
N ARG A 126 -3.34 10.38 12.08
CA ARG A 126 -2.89 11.49 11.24
C ARG A 126 -3.73 11.63 9.97
N PHE A 127 -4.06 10.52 9.32
CA PHE A 127 -4.93 10.50 8.15
C PHE A 127 -6.31 11.11 8.46
N LYS A 128 -6.93 10.73 9.59
CA LYS A 128 -8.20 11.33 10.04
C LYS A 128 -8.07 12.83 10.30
N ALA A 129 -7.03 13.24 11.02
CA ALA A 129 -6.79 14.65 11.34
C ALA A 129 -6.57 15.50 10.07
N ALA A 130 -5.92 14.96 9.04
CA ALA A 130 -5.76 15.63 7.75
C ALA A 130 -7.07 15.70 6.95
N ASN A 131 -7.93 14.68 7.04
CA ASN A 131 -9.20 14.62 6.31
C ASN A 131 -10.30 15.52 6.90
N THR A 132 -10.22 15.90 8.18
CA THR A 132 -11.19 16.82 8.82
C THR A 132 -10.85 18.31 8.61
N LYS A 133 -9.70 18.63 8.03
CA LYS A 133 -9.25 20.02 7.81
C LYS A 133 -9.83 20.69 6.55
N HIS A 134 -10.82 20.08 5.92
CA HIS A 134 -11.52 20.57 4.73
C HIS A 134 -13.03 20.43 4.91
#